data_AF-A0A1Q6LE16-F1
#
_entry.id   AF-A0A1Q6LE16-F1
#
_cell.length_a   1.000
_cell.length_b   1.000
_cell.length_c   1.000
_cell.angle_alpha   90.00
_cell.angle_beta   90.00
_cell.angle_gamma   90.00
#
_symmetry.space_group_name_H-M   'P 1'
#
loop_
_entity.id
_entity.type
_entity.pdbx_description
1 polymer ?
#
loop_
_entity_poly.entity_id
_entity_poly.type
_entity_poly.pdbx_seq_one_letter_code
_entity_poly.pdbx_strand_id
1 'polypeptide(L)'
;MSPEDNYLFTLGHMYKHYIMEGCGVRFLCDMYLLRAKQPQMNMKYVESMVSKMGISSFHQTVIGLAEAVFAGGELTDDGRQLLNDMFSGTVYGKGKTMAEKVDEHGGKGRYILSRLFPKVSIMKNTYPVLDKCPVLLPFYYLVRLFSRLRHRKKEIRSEVRQLKNSKGDRL
;
A
#
# COMPACT_ATOMS: atom_id res chain seq x y z
N MET A 1 21.87 9.25 1.72
CA MET A 1 21.40 8.32 0.67
C MET A 1 22.03 8.76 -0.64
N SER A 2 22.51 7.80 -1.44
CA SER A 2 22.94 8.10 -2.81
C SER A 2 21.71 8.49 -3.67
N PRO A 3 21.90 9.15 -4.83
CA PRO A 3 20.83 9.36 -5.79
C PRO A 3 20.12 8.06 -6.19
N GLU A 4 20.86 6.97 -6.35
CA GLU A 4 20.37 5.63 -6.65
C GLU A 4 19.45 5.11 -5.54
N ASP A 5 19.88 5.23 -4.27
CA ASP A 5 19.09 4.77 -3.13
C ASP A 5 17.76 5.55 -3.04
N ASN A 6 17.79 6.85 -3.32
CA ASN A 6 16.60 7.69 -3.30
C ASN A 6 15.63 7.33 -4.44
N TYR A 7 16.17 7.08 -5.62
CA TYR A 7 15.42 6.60 -6.76
C TYR A 7 14.74 5.25 -6.46
N LEU A 8 15.51 4.27 -5.95
CA LEU A 8 15.02 2.95 -5.59
C LEU A 8 13.99 3.00 -4.46
N PHE A 9 14.21 3.85 -3.45
CA PHE A 9 13.24 4.08 -2.38
C PHE A 9 11.93 4.64 -2.91
N THR A 10 12.00 5.66 -3.78
CA THR A 10 10.82 6.31 -4.38
C THR A 10 10.05 5.33 -5.26
N LEU A 11 10.74 4.55 -6.09
CA LEU A 11 10.15 3.50 -6.91
C LEU A 11 9.50 2.41 -6.05
N GLY A 12 10.19 1.93 -5.01
CA GLY A 12 9.65 0.92 -4.10
C GLY A 12 8.43 1.43 -3.33
N HIS A 13 8.44 2.71 -2.93
CA HIS A 13 7.30 3.35 -2.29
C HIS A 13 6.10 3.45 -3.24
N MET A 14 6.34 3.85 -4.49
CA MET A 14 5.33 3.84 -5.54
C MET A 14 4.76 2.45 -5.79
N TYR A 15 5.62 1.43 -5.93
CA TYR A 15 5.20 0.05 -6.16
C TYR A 15 4.33 -0.48 -5.01
N LYS A 16 4.71 -0.20 -3.76
CA LYS A 16 3.89 -0.53 -2.59
C LYS A 16 2.49 0.08 -2.68
N HIS A 17 2.37 1.35 -3.08
CA HIS A 17 1.07 1.99 -3.24
C HIS A 17 0.29 1.38 -4.40
N TYR A 18 0.93 1.18 -5.55
CA TYR A 18 0.36 0.53 -6.73
C TYR A 18 -0.32 -0.80 -6.41
N ILE A 19 0.34 -1.70 -5.66
CA ILE A 19 -0.21 -3.02 -5.33
C ILE A 19 -1.24 -3.04 -4.18
N MET A 20 -1.36 -1.95 -3.40
CA MET A 20 -2.23 -1.93 -2.22
C MET A 20 -3.47 -1.05 -2.36
N GLU A 21 -3.27 0.23 -2.69
CA GLU A 21 -4.31 1.27 -2.64
C GLU A 21 -4.36 2.10 -3.94
N GLY A 22 -3.46 1.84 -4.89
CA GLY A 22 -3.20 2.69 -6.04
C GLY A 22 -2.22 3.82 -5.72
N CYS A 23 -1.73 4.50 -6.74
CA CYS A 23 -0.88 5.68 -6.62
C CYS A 23 -1.36 6.75 -7.60
N GLY A 24 -1.27 8.03 -7.24
CA GLY A 24 -1.65 9.13 -8.13
C GLY A 24 -0.49 9.65 -8.97
N VAL A 25 -0.78 10.56 -9.90
CA VAL A 25 0.20 11.15 -10.85
C VAL A 25 1.42 11.80 -10.19
N ARG A 26 1.34 12.19 -8.91
CA ARG A 26 2.47 12.77 -8.17
C ARG A 26 3.68 11.82 -8.14
N PHE A 27 3.44 10.52 -7.95
CA PHE A 27 4.50 9.51 -7.94
C PHE A 27 5.22 9.45 -9.29
N LEU A 28 4.47 9.58 -10.39
CA LEU A 28 5.04 9.64 -11.73
C LEU A 28 5.93 10.88 -11.92
N CYS A 29 5.50 12.05 -11.41
CA CYS A 29 6.32 13.27 -11.42
C CYS A 29 7.64 13.09 -10.65
N ASP A 30 7.57 12.48 -9.46
CA ASP A 30 8.77 12.27 -8.63
C ASP A 30 9.78 11.37 -9.36
N MET A 31 9.31 10.29 -10.00
CA MET A 31 10.17 9.40 -10.80
C MET A 31 10.80 10.08 -12.00
N TYR A 32 10.03 10.90 -12.73
CA TYR A 32 10.55 11.66 -13.87
C TYR A 32 11.62 12.66 -13.44
N LEU A 33 11.34 13.47 -12.41
CA LEU A 33 12.25 14.49 -11.92
C LEU A 33 13.53 13.90 -11.34
N LEU A 34 13.45 12.79 -10.60
CA LEU A 34 14.63 12.11 -10.06
C LEU A 34 15.54 11.60 -11.18
N ARG A 35 14.96 11.04 -12.25
CA ARG A 35 15.74 10.57 -13.41
C ARG A 35 16.33 11.73 -14.21
N ALA A 36 15.56 12.78 -14.47
CA ALA A 36 16.01 13.93 -15.26
C ALA A 36 17.07 14.78 -14.54
N LYS A 37 16.99 14.92 -13.20
CA LYS A 37 17.91 15.75 -12.41
C LYS A 37 19.21 15.03 -12.02
N GLN A 38 19.31 13.72 -12.22
CA GLN A 38 20.45 12.92 -11.80
C GLN A 38 20.98 12.05 -12.96
N PRO A 39 21.42 12.65 -14.09
CA PRO A 39 21.90 11.90 -15.25
C PRO A 39 23.14 11.03 -14.96
N GLN A 40 23.88 11.33 -13.90
CA GLN A 40 25.06 10.59 -13.46
C GLN A 40 24.75 9.33 -12.64
N MET A 41 23.46 9.04 -12.39
CA MET A 41 23.04 7.88 -11.61
C MET A 41 23.47 6.57 -12.28
N ASN A 42 24.02 5.64 -11.51
CA ASN A 42 24.42 4.33 -11.99
C ASN A 42 23.19 3.45 -12.29
N MET A 43 22.67 3.57 -13.51
CA MET A 43 21.50 2.82 -13.94
C MET A 43 21.71 1.31 -13.96
N LYS A 44 22.94 0.82 -14.17
CA LYS A 44 23.24 -0.62 -14.06
C LYS A 44 23.01 -1.13 -12.63
N TYR A 45 23.40 -0.34 -11.63
CA TYR A 45 23.11 -0.67 -10.23
C TYR A 45 21.60 -0.66 -9.97
N VAL A 46 20.89 0.39 -10.42
CA VAL A 46 19.42 0.49 -10.29
C VAL A 46 18.73 -0.73 -10.90
N GLU A 47 19.05 -1.07 -12.16
CA GLU A 47 18.52 -2.22 -12.90
C GLU A 47 18.76 -3.54 -12.16
N SER A 48 19.97 -3.73 -11.61
CA SER A 48 20.28 -4.91 -10.80
C SER A 48 19.41 -5.01 -9.54
N MET A 49 19.09 -3.87 -8.93
CA MET A 49 18.29 -3.81 -7.71
C MET A 49 16.80 -4.03 -8.00
N VAL A 50 16.23 -3.39 -9.04
CA VAL A 50 14.83 -3.66 -9.43
C VAL A 50 14.62 -5.10 -9.90
N SER A 51 15.63 -5.70 -10.54
CA SER A 51 15.60 -7.12 -10.89
C SER A 51 15.56 -8.01 -9.64
N LYS A 52 16.42 -7.74 -8.64
CA LYS A 52 16.41 -8.46 -7.36
C LYS A 52 15.09 -8.31 -6.59
N MET A 53 14.44 -7.15 -6.72
CA MET A 53 13.12 -6.89 -6.11
C MET A 53 11.96 -7.51 -6.90
N GLY A 54 12.18 -7.99 -8.13
CA GLY A 54 11.15 -8.55 -8.99
C GLY A 54 10.20 -7.49 -9.60
N ILE A 55 10.64 -6.23 -9.72
CA ILE A 55 9.81 -5.10 -10.17
C ILE A 55 10.31 -4.46 -11.47
N SER A 56 11.13 -5.17 -12.26
CA SER A 56 11.71 -4.64 -13.50
C SER A 56 10.67 -4.21 -14.53
N SER A 57 9.62 -5.00 -14.75
CA SER A 57 8.54 -4.64 -15.69
C SER A 57 7.81 -3.38 -15.24
N PHE A 58 7.46 -3.30 -13.95
CA PHE A 58 6.85 -2.11 -13.37
C PHE A 58 7.73 -0.87 -13.53
N HIS A 59 9.03 -1.00 -13.27
CA HIS A 59 10.00 0.08 -13.47
C HIS A 59 10.02 0.59 -14.92
N GLN A 60 10.05 -0.34 -15.89
CA GLN A 60 9.98 0.01 -17.31
C GLN A 60 8.68 0.72 -17.68
N THR A 61 7.52 0.22 -17.22
CA THR A 61 6.22 0.86 -17.46
C THR A 61 6.17 2.28 -16.87
N VAL A 62 6.64 2.47 -15.64
CA VAL A 62 6.65 3.77 -14.95
C VAL A 62 7.51 4.79 -15.70
N ILE A 63 8.71 4.39 -16.14
CA ILE A 63 9.62 5.30 -16.83
C ILE A 63 9.15 5.56 -18.27
N GLY A 64 8.70 4.54 -18.99
CA GLY A 64 8.12 4.74 -20.33
C GLY A 64 6.93 5.70 -20.27
N LEU A 65 6.03 5.52 -19.30
CA LEU A 65 4.92 6.44 -19.08
C LEU A 65 5.39 7.85 -18.71
N ALA A 66 6.39 7.99 -17.83
CA ALA A 66 6.92 9.29 -17.43
C ALA A 66 7.53 10.04 -18.63
N GLU A 67 8.31 9.34 -19.47
CA GLU A 67 8.89 9.91 -20.69
C GLU A 67 7.80 10.27 -21.71
N ALA A 68 6.77 9.44 -21.86
CA ALA A 68 5.62 9.76 -22.72
C ALA A 68 4.89 11.03 -22.29
N VAL A 69 4.60 11.17 -20.99
CA VAL A 69 3.83 12.30 -20.45
C VAL A 69 4.63 13.59 -20.39
N PHE A 70 5.91 13.54 -19.99
CA PHE A 70 6.69 14.75 -19.70
C PHE A 70 7.71 15.12 -20.79
N ALA A 71 8.06 14.20 -21.69
CA ALA A 71 9.05 14.42 -22.74
C ALA A 71 8.54 14.12 -24.16
N GLY A 72 7.24 13.82 -24.33
CA GLY A 72 6.63 13.58 -25.64
C GLY A 72 6.97 12.23 -26.26
N GLY A 73 7.37 11.24 -25.46
CA GLY A 73 7.54 9.85 -25.91
C GLY A 73 6.22 9.15 -26.27
N GLU A 74 6.31 7.92 -26.78
CA GLU A 74 5.15 7.12 -27.14
C GLU A 74 4.46 6.50 -25.91
N LEU A 75 3.14 6.60 -25.86
CA LEU A 75 2.33 6.00 -24.80
C LEU A 75 1.98 4.55 -25.16
N THR A 76 2.58 3.59 -24.44
CA THR A 76 2.25 2.16 -24.55
C THR A 76 0.90 1.82 -23.93
N ASP A 77 0.35 0.64 -24.24
CA ASP A 77 -0.91 0.16 -23.65
C ASP A 77 -0.81 0.00 -22.12
N ASP A 78 0.28 -0.60 -21.63
CA ASP A 78 0.55 -0.72 -20.18
C ASP A 78 0.67 0.66 -19.51
N GLY A 79 1.33 1.61 -20.19
CA GLY A 79 1.45 2.99 -19.72
C GLY A 79 0.08 3.68 -19.67
N ARG A 80 -0.76 3.49 -20.69
CA ARG A 80 -2.13 4.02 -20.73
C ARG A 80 -2.99 3.43 -19.62
N GLN A 81 -2.89 2.12 -19.36
CA GLN A 81 -3.59 1.47 -18.27
C GLN A 81 -3.16 2.04 -16.92
N LEU A 82 -1.86 2.12 -16.66
CA LEU A 82 -1.32 2.69 -15.43
C LEU A 82 -1.75 4.15 -15.23
N LEU A 83 -1.76 4.95 -16.30
CA LEU A 83 -2.21 6.35 -16.25
C LEU A 83 -3.71 6.47 -15.93
N ASN A 84 -4.54 5.61 -16.52
CA ASN A 84 -5.97 5.56 -16.20
C ASN A 84 -6.20 5.18 -14.73
N ASP A 85 -5.45 4.20 -14.23
CA ASP A 85 -5.52 3.80 -12.81
C ASP A 85 -5.13 4.96 -11.89
N MET A 86 -4.08 5.73 -12.24
CA MET A 86 -3.67 6.93 -11.50
C MET A 86 -4.75 8.02 -11.47
N PHE A 87 -5.54 8.17 -12.53
CA PHE A 87 -6.66 9.12 -12.58
C PHE A 87 -7.93 8.64 -11.87
N SER A 88 -8.07 7.33 -11.67
CA SER A 88 -9.24 6.74 -10.99
C SER A 88 -9.23 6.96 -9.46
N GLY A 89 -8.10 7.38 -8.90
CA GLY A 89 -7.89 7.58 -7.47
C GLY A 89 -7.48 8.99 -7.09
N THR A 90 -7.21 9.20 -5.79
CA THR A 90 -6.58 10.43 -5.30
C THR A 90 -5.06 10.34 -5.43
N VAL A 91 -4.32 11.34 -4.93
CA VAL A 91 -2.84 11.31 -4.89
C VAL A 91 -2.30 10.03 -4.23
N TYR A 92 -3.01 9.49 -3.23
CA TYR A 92 -2.66 8.25 -2.53
C TYR A 92 -3.41 7.02 -3.05
N GLY A 93 -4.01 7.11 -4.24
CA GLY A 93 -4.86 6.09 -4.82
C GLY A 93 -6.30 6.12 -4.31
N LYS A 94 -7.00 5.01 -4.51
CA LYS A 94 -8.38 4.76 -4.07
C LYS A 94 -8.31 3.77 -2.90
N GLY A 95 -8.29 4.28 -1.68
CA GLY A 95 -8.33 3.43 -0.49
C GLY A 95 -9.57 2.53 -0.51
N LYS A 96 -9.43 1.26 -0.10
CA LYS A 96 -10.55 0.31 -0.06
C LYS A 96 -11.68 0.83 0.82
N THR A 97 -12.88 0.83 0.27
CA THR A 97 -14.12 1.10 0.97
C THR A 97 -14.34 0.07 2.09
N MET A 98 -15.17 0.43 3.07
CA MET A 98 -15.52 -0.51 4.14
C MET A 98 -16.25 -1.74 3.60
N ALA A 99 -17.03 -1.58 2.52
CA ALA A 99 -17.71 -2.68 1.85
C ALA A 99 -16.72 -3.69 1.26
N GLU A 100 -15.73 -3.22 0.49
CA GLU A 100 -14.67 -4.06 -0.08
C GLU A 100 -13.88 -4.79 1.03
N LYS A 101 -13.50 -4.08 2.10
CA LYS A 101 -12.80 -4.70 3.25
C LYS A 101 -13.62 -5.80 3.91
N VAL A 102 -14.93 -5.61 4.04
CA VAL A 102 -15.84 -6.60 4.61
C VAL A 102 -15.97 -7.80 3.69
N ASP A 103 -16.09 -7.58 2.39
CA ASP A 103 -16.27 -8.64 1.40
C ASP A 103 -15.02 -9.51 1.25
N GLU A 104 -13.82 -8.91 1.24
CA GLU A 104 -12.54 -9.64 1.28
C GLU A 104 -12.42 -10.57 2.49
N HIS A 105 -13.08 -10.23 3.60
CA HIS A 105 -13.10 -11.04 4.80
C HIS A 105 -14.24 -12.07 4.81
N GLY A 106 -15.05 -12.17 3.76
CA GLY A 106 -16.20 -13.07 3.68
C GLY A 106 -17.38 -12.61 4.54
N GLY A 107 -17.52 -11.29 4.74
CA GLY A 107 -18.65 -10.68 5.43
C GLY A 107 -18.33 -10.07 6.80
N LYS A 108 -19.32 -9.33 7.35
CA LYS A 108 -19.13 -8.43 8.51
C LYS A 108 -18.69 -9.18 9.77
N GLY A 109 -19.26 -10.36 10.03
CA GLY A 109 -18.92 -11.17 11.20
C GLY A 109 -17.46 -11.62 11.17
N ARG A 110 -17.00 -12.15 10.04
CA ARG A 110 -15.62 -12.63 9.86
C ARG A 110 -14.61 -11.48 9.84
N TYR A 111 -15.00 -10.31 9.31
CA TYR A 111 -14.24 -9.07 9.45
C TYR A 111 -14.07 -8.63 10.92
N ILE A 112 -15.15 -8.64 11.70
CA ILE A 112 -15.09 -8.27 13.13
C ILE A 112 -14.25 -9.29 13.92
N LEU A 113 -14.43 -10.58 13.65
CA LEU A 113 -13.65 -11.64 14.28
C LEU A 113 -12.15 -11.52 13.97
N SER A 114 -11.77 -11.29 12.71
CA SER A 114 -10.36 -11.09 12.34
C SER A 114 -9.76 -9.85 13.01
N ARG A 115 -10.59 -8.85 13.32
CA ARG A 115 -10.17 -7.62 14.00
C ARG A 115 -9.94 -7.84 15.49
N LEU A 116 -10.87 -8.53 16.15
CA LEU A 116 -10.81 -8.84 17.58
C LEU A 116 -9.73 -9.88 17.88
N PHE A 117 -9.67 -10.94 17.07
CA PHE A 117 -8.77 -12.08 17.21
C PHE A 117 -7.91 -12.28 15.95
N PRO A 118 -6.87 -11.46 15.72
CA PRO A 118 -5.92 -11.68 14.65
C PRO A 118 -5.21 -13.02 14.76
N LYS A 119 -4.60 -13.48 13.67
CA LYS A 119 -3.78 -14.69 13.66
C LYS A 119 -2.65 -14.61 14.69
N VAL A 120 -2.29 -15.77 15.25
CA VAL A 120 -1.22 -15.92 16.26
C VAL A 120 0.11 -15.36 15.76
N SER A 121 0.42 -15.49 14.47
CA SER A 121 1.63 -14.90 13.86
C SER A 121 1.68 -13.37 13.99
N ILE A 122 0.55 -12.70 13.78
CA ILE A 122 0.43 -11.24 13.96
C ILE A 122 0.63 -10.87 15.43
N MET A 123 0.05 -11.67 16.34
CA MET A 123 0.19 -11.47 17.78
C MET A 123 1.64 -11.65 18.24
N LYS A 124 2.36 -12.66 17.73
CA LYS A 124 3.79 -12.90 18.01
C LYS A 124 4.68 -11.77 17.49
N ASN A 125 4.43 -11.27 16.28
CA ASN A 125 5.16 -10.10 15.76
C ASN A 125 4.95 -8.84 16.61
N THR A 126 3.77 -8.67 17.20
CA THR A 126 3.46 -7.52 18.07
C THR A 126 3.97 -7.72 19.50
N TYR A 127 3.94 -8.96 19.99
CA TYR A 127 4.30 -9.36 21.34
C TYR A 127 5.24 -10.57 21.30
N PRO A 128 6.56 -10.38 21.11
CA PRO A 128 7.52 -11.48 20.96
C PRO A 128 7.57 -12.44 22.17
N VAL A 129 7.10 -12.01 23.35
CA VAL A 129 6.95 -12.87 24.54
C VAL A 129 6.07 -14.09 24.25
N LEU A 130 5.14 -14.00 23.30
CA LEU A 130 4.28 -15.10 22.86
C LEU A 130 5.01 -16.21 22.11
N ASP A 131 6.24 -15.98 21.63
CA ASP A 131 7.07 -17.06 21.08
C ASP A 131 7.60 -17.98 22.18
N LYS A 132 7.88 -17.43 23.36
CA LYS A 132 8.37 -18.19 24.52
C LYS A 132 7.22 -18.74 25.37
N CYS A 133 6.10 -18.02 25.45
CA CYS A 133 4.99 -18.35 26.32
C CYS A 133 3.63 -18.16 25.61
N PRO A 134 3.19 -19.13 24.78
CA PRO A 134 1.93 -19.02 24.02
C PRO A 134 0.67 -18.98 24.89
N VAL A 135 0.73 -19.50 26.11
CA VAL A 135 -0.41 -19.50 27.06
C VAL A 135 -0.86 -18.07 27.44
N LEU A 136 0.01 -17.07 27.27
CA LEU A 136 -0.34 -15.66 27.49
C LEU A 136 -1.19 -15.05 26.36
N LEU A 137 -1.42 -15.78 25.27
CA LEU A 137 -2.15 -15.27 24.10
C LEU A 137 -3.55 -14.67 24.44
N PRO A 138 -4.40 -15.32 25.26
CA PRO A 138 -5.69 -14.75 25.64
C PRO A 138 -5.54 -13.40 26.38
N PHE A 139 -4.55 -13.29 27.26
CA PHE A 139 -4.26 -12.05 27.96
C PHE A 139 -3.82 -10.94 26.99
N TYR A 140 -2.96 -11.25 26.03
CA TYR A 140 -2.50 -10.26 25.05
C TYR A 140 -3.58 -9.82 24.05
N TYR A 141 -4.59 -10.65 23.76
CA TYR A 141 -5.77 -10.19 23.02
C TYR A 141 -6.51 -9.08 23.78
N LEU A 142 -6.68 -9.22 25.10
CA LEU A 142 -7.30 -8.20 25.94
C LEU A 142 -6.45 -6.92 26.00
N VAL A 143 -5.14 -7.05 26.27
CA VAL A 143 -4.20 -5.91 26.28
C VAL A 143 -4.24 -5.15 24.96
N ARG A 144 -4.27 -5.87 23.84
CA ARG A 144 -4.41 -5.26 22.50
C ARG A 144 -5.74 -4.54 22.33
N LEU A 145 -6.84 -5.12 22.80
CA LEU A 145 -8.17 -4.49 22.70
C LEU A 145 -8.24 -3.20 23.54
N PHE A 146 -7.77 -3.25 24.79
CA PHE A 146 -7.77 -2.09 25.69
C PHE A 146 -6.83 -0.97 25.21
N SER A 147 -5.61 -1.31 24.78
CA SER A 147 -4.67 -0.31 24.24
C SER A 147 -5.26 0.38 22.99
N ARG A 148 -5.86 -0.39 22.08
CA ARG A 148 -6.52 0.17 20.89
C ARG A 148 -7.73 1.04 21.24
N LEU A 149 -8.55 0.62 22.20
CA LEU A 149 -9.68 1.42 22.72
C LEU A 149 -9.20 2.70 23.42
N ARG A 150 -8.03 2.72 24.04
CA ARG A 150 -7.48 3.93 24.68
C ARG A 150 -6.94 4.92 23.66
N HIS A 151 -6.15 4.45 22.69
CA HIS A 151 -5.39 5.33 21.78
C HIS A 151 -6.12 5.67 20.47
N ARG A 152 -7.11 4.88 20.03
CA ARG A 152 -7.74 5.03 18.70
C ARG A 152 -9.27 5.17 18.76
N LYS A 153 -9.80 5.80 19.82
CA LYS A 153 -11.27 6.00 20.01
C LYS A 153 -11.97 6.63 18.80
N LYS A 154 -11.34 7.65 18.19
CA LYS A 154 -11.89 8.37 17.02
C LYS A 154 -11.98 7.45 15.80
N GLU A 155 -10.93 6.71 15.50
CA GLU A 155 -10.87 5.76 14.37
C GLU A 155 -11.88 4.61 14.52
N ILE A 156 -12.02 4.06 15.74
CA ILE A 156 -13.00 3.00 16.01
C ILE A 156 -14.42 3.52 15.80
N ARG A 157 -14.73 4.75 16.25
CA ARG A 157 -16.06 5.34 16.03
C ARG A 157 -16.35 5.55 14.55
N SER A 158 -15.38 6.01 13.75
CA SER A 158 -15.57 6.14 12.30
C SER A 158 -15.73 4.78 11.61
N GLU A 159 -14.96 3.77 12.02
CA GLU A 159 -15.03 2.40 11.48
C GLU A 159 -16.42 1.78 11.75
N VAL A 160 -16.94 1.92 12.98
CA VAL A 160 -18.29 1.46 13.36
C VAL A 160 -19.38 2.21 12.57
N ARG A 161 -19.23 3.51 12.36
CA ARG A 161 -20.18 4.30 11.56
C ARG A 161 -20.20 3.85 10.10
N GLN A 162 -19.02 3.61 9.51
CA GLN A 162 -18.89 3.11 8.14
C GLN A 162 -19.44 1.68 7.98
N LEU A 163 -19.21 0.79 8.96
CA LEU A 163 -19.78 -0.57 8.96
C LEU A 163 -21.31 -0.58 9.06
N LYS A 164 -21.89 0.35 9.83
CA LYS A 164 -23.34 0.57 9.93
C LYS A 164 -23.90 1.10 8.61
N ASN A 165 -23.26 2.11 8.02
CA ASN A 165 -23.70 2.76 6.78
C ASN A 165 -23.51 1.89 5.53
N SER A 166 -22.58 0.94 5.53
CA SER A 166 -22.43 -0.09 4.49
C SER A 166 -23.67 -1.01 4.35
N LYS A 167 -24.72 -0.84 5.15
CA LYS A 167 -26.03 -1.47 4.93
C LYS A 167 -26.86 -0.80 3.81
N GLY A 168 -26.48 0.39 3.31
CA GLY A 168 -27.29 1.20 2.40
C GLY A 168 -27.17 0.90 0.90
N ASP A 169 -26.04 0.41 0.42
CA ASP A 169 -25.79 0.32 -1.04
C ASP A 169 -26.11 -1.07 -1.63
N ARG A 170 -27.17 -1.70 -1.12
CA ARG A 170 -27.82 -2.84 -1.77
C ARG A 170 -29.22 -2.44 -2.22
N LEU A 171 -29.27 -1.55 -3.21
CA LEU A 171 -30.35 -1.41 -4.18
C LEU A 171 -29.72 -1.09 -5.53
#